data_AF-A0A8K0WXQ9-F1
#
_entry.id   AF-A0A8K0WXQ9-F1
#
_cell.length_a   1.000
_cell.length_b   1.000
_cell.length_c   1.000
_cell.angle_alpha   90.00
_cell.angle_beta   90.00
_cell.angle_gamma   90.00
#
_symmetry.space_group_name_H-M   'P 1'
#
loop_
_entity.id
_entity.type
_entity.pdbx_description
1 polymer ?
#
loop_
_entity_poly.entity_id
_entity_poly.type
_entity_poly.pdbx_seq_one_letter_code
_entity_poly.pdbx_strand_id
1 'polypeptide(L)'
;MESNSRHFWDLEEASCITIGKIAEKWPSSQDEDVVWHAWGAIPRVYFPSRSTGGLKYAVNRQAHWGLLSESLSGREPDNIAVRLCHIEQPQQGMPPSSYQRDVLWIECRASSNDTPAGWHAILTEAVEQLDVVHSPRKVYLIVAVGLKWLPFLWDPVASILDPSPLVILGASLQDTWEVDPRVHVIDPGALPGQRHVEAQNGSLTVNTQSAYSLDYWTLDQGGNPANLRDMLLLETFFALIRTTQFQSTNPDELQHC
;
A
#
# COMPACT_ATOMS: atom_id res chain seq x y z
N MET A 1 -5.81 -29.00 11.33
CA MET A 1 -4.41 -28.86 10.89
C MET A 1 -4.17 -27.38 10.79
N GLU A 2 -3.52 -26.81 11.80
CA GLU A 2 -3.10 -25.41 11.78
C GLU A 2 -2.16 -25.24 10.59
N SER A 3 -2.62 -24.49 9.60
CA SER A 3 -1.76 -23.95 8.55
C SER A 3 -0.65 -23.19 9.27
N ASN A 4 0.62 -23.59 9.10
CA ASN A 4 1.75 -22.72 9.40
C ASN A 4 1.54 -21.43 8.59
N SER A 5 0.98 -20.41 9.23
CA SER A 5 0.83 -19.10 8.64
C SER A 5 2.24 -18.56 8.42
N ARG A 6 2.62 -18.48 7.14
CA ARG A 6 3.91 -17.98 6.71
C ARG A 6 3.92 -16.47 6.90
N HIS A 7 4.79 -15.96 7.77
CA HIS A 7 4.89 -14.54 8.06
C HIS A 7 6.02 -13.92 7.25
N PHE A 8 5.84 -12.70 6.71
CA PHE A 8 6.88 -12.06 5.90
C PHE A 8 8.17 -11.76 6.68
N TRP A 9 8.11 -11.77 8.01
CA TRP A 9 9.23 -11.57 8.92
C TRP A 9 9.81 -12.87 9.47
N ASP A 10 9.35 -14.04 9.01
CA ASP A 10 10.02 -15.31 9.32
C ASP A 10 11.44 -15.29 8.70
N LEU A 11 12.45 -15.76 9.45
CA LEU A 11 13.86 -15.67 9.04
C LEU A 11 14.19 -16.39 7.72
N GLU A 12 13.36 -17.36 7.34
CA GLU A 12 13.48 -18.11 6.08
C GLU A 12 12.90 -17.35 4.88
N GLU A 13 12.20 -16.23 5.11
CA GLU A 13 11.59 -15.43 4.06
C GLU A 13 12.56 -14.46 3.39
N ALA A 14 12.47 -14.42 2.06
CA ALA A 14 13.18 -13.43 1.26
C ALA A 14 12.83 -11.99 1.66
N SER A 15 11.59 -11.72 2.08
CA SER A 15 11.17 -10.42 2.60
C SER A 15 11.91 -10.06 3.88
N CYS A 16 12.03 -10.99 4.84
CA CYS A 16 12.75 -10.78 6.09
C CYS A 16 14.22 -10.42 5.86
N ILE A 17 14.89 -11.19 4.98
CA ILE A 17 16.29 -10.93 4.57
C ILE A 17 16.40 -9.55 3.92
N THR A 18 15.46 -9.18 3.06
CA THR A 18 15.50 -7.89 2.35
C THR A 18 15.31 -6.73 3.32
N ILE A 19 14.32 -6.80 4.22
CA ILE A 19 14.08 -5.80 5.27
C ILE A 19 15.33 -5.66 6.16
N GLY A 20 15.95 -6.77 6.57
CA GLY A 20 17.18 -6.75 7.39
C GLY A 20 18.34 -6.02 6.70
N LYS A 21 18.52 -6.21 5.39
CA LYS A 21 19.52 -5.47 4.61
C LYS A 21 19.24 -3.97 4.53
N ILE A 22 17.97 -3.57 4.54
CA ILE A 22 17.61 -2.14 4.64
C ILE A 22 17.99 -1.61 6.01
N ALA A 23 17.64 -2.34 7.07
CA ALA A 23 17.91 -1.97 8.46
C ALA A 23 19.40 -1.66 8.70
N GLU A 24 20.29 -2.51 8.18
CA GLU A 24 21.75 -2.33 8.26
C GLU A 24 22.24 -1.04 7.58
N LYS A 25 21.54 -0.57 6.55
CA LYS A 25 21.86 0.63 5.77
C LYS A 25 21.06 1.87 6.19
N TRP A 26 20.09 1.70 7.09
CA TRP A 26 19.00 2.64 7.34
C TRP A 26 19.42 4.04 7.84
N PRO A 27 20.53 4.23 8.59
CA PRO A 27 20.94 5.59 8.97
C PRO A 27 21.53 6.41 7.82
N SER A 28 21.93 5.78 6.71
CA SER A 28 22.71 6.44 5.64
C SER A 28 22.12 6.27 4.23
N SER A 29 21.11 5.43 4.03
CA SER A 29 20.51 5.20 2.71
C SER A 29 19.60 6.36 2.32
N GLN A 30 20.08 7.24 1.42
CA GLN A 30 19.22 8.14 0.64
C GLN A 30 18.54 7.42 -0.53
N ASP A 31 18.87 6.15 -0.75
CA ASP A 31 18.47 5.39 -1.94
C ASP A 31 17.03 4.86 -1.82
N GLU A 32 16.13 5.42 -2.63
CA GLU A 32 14.76 4.92 -2.83
C GLU A 32 14.75 3.48 -3.34
N ASP A 33 15.79 3.10 -4.08
CA ASP A 33 16.00 1.76 -4.63
C ASP A 33 15.93 0.64 -3.59
N VAL A 34 16.46 0.92 -2.40
CA VAL A 34 16.50 -0.08 -1.32
C VAL A 34 15.09 -0.32 -0.78
N VAL A 35 14.25 0.71 -0.73
CA VAL A 35 12.90 0.68 -0.15
C VAL A 35 11.95 -0.18 -0.98
N TRP A 36 11.91 0.01 -2.29
CA TRP A 36 10.99 -0.76 -3.15
C TRP A 36 11.33 -2.25 -3.18
N HIS A 37 12.60 -2.63 -2.99
CA HIS A 37 12.98 -4.05 -2.93
C HIS A 37 12.30 -4.77 -1.76
N ALA A 38 12.26 -4.17 -0.56
CA ALA A 38 11.54 -4.77 0.57
C ALA A 38 10.04 -4.77 0.33
N TRP A 39 9.49 -3.62 -0.06
CA TRP A 39 8.05 -3.48 -0.31
C TRP A 39 7.55 -4.31 -1.49
N GLY A 40 8.43 -4.71 -2.42
CA GLY A 40 8.11 -5.62 -3.52
C GLY A 40 8.21 -7.09 -3.14
N ALA A 41 8.99 -7.42 -2.10
CA ALA A 41 9.13 -8.77 -1.57
C ALA A 41 7.99 -9.14 -0.61
N ILE A 42 7.57 -8.21 0.25
CA ILE A 42 6.55 -8.45 1.29
C ILE A 42 5.21 -8.94 0.69
N PRO A 43 4.58 -8.26 -0.29
CA PRO A 43 3.30 -8.70 -0.85
C PRO A 43 3.38 -10.07 -1.52
N ARG A 44 4.54 -10.46 -2.06
CA ARG A 44 4.70 -11.77 -2.74
C ARG A 44 4.46 -12.97 -1.81
N VAL A 45 4.61 -12.77 -0.49
CA VAL A 45 4.29 -13.80 0.51
C VAL A 45 2.79 -14.07 0.55
N TYR A 46 1.95 -13.04 0.37
CA TYR A 46 0.49 -13.12 0.52
C TYR A 46 -0.25 -13.19 -0.82
N PHE A 47 0.34 -12.71 -1.91
CA PHE A 47 -0.25 -12.61 -3.24
C PHE A 47 0.46 -13.54 -4.24
N PRO A 48 0.09 -14.82 -4.30
CA PRO A 48 0.81 -15.80 -5.10
C PRO A 48 0.61 -15.61 -6.61
N SER A 49 1.71 -15.71 -7.36
CA SER A 49 1.72 -15.65 -8.83
C SER A 49 1.28 -16.93 -9.53
N ARG A 50 1.16 -18.02 -8.77
CA ARG A 50 0.71 -19.32 -9.27
C ARG A 50 -0.42 -19.83 -8.39
N SER A 51 -1.50 -20.25 -9.04
CA SER A 51 -2.63 -20.91 -8.39
C SER A 51 -3.12 -22.05 -9.29
N THR A 52 -3.39 -23.21 -8.68
CA THR A 52 -3.88 -24.43 -9.36
C THR A 52 -5.40 -24.44 -9.56
N GLY A 53 -6.12 -23.42 -9.10
CA GLY A 53 -7.59 -23.34 -9.23
C GLY A 53 -8.24 -22.12 -8.59
N GLY A 54 -7.53 -21.01 -8.43
CA GLY A 54 -8.03 -19.79 -7.78
C GLY A 54 -7.40 -18.51 -8.32
N LEU A 55 -7.63 -17.40 -7.61
CA LEU A 55 -7.11 -16.08 -7.95
C LEU A 55 -5.58 -16.10 -8.08
N LYS A 56 -5.06 -15.46 -9.13
CA LYS A 56 -3.62 -15.26 -9.35
C LYS A 56 -3.32 -13.79 -9.18
N TYR A 57 -2.14 -13.48 -8.67
CA TYR A 57 -1.72 -12.09 -8.51
C TYR A 57 -0.36 -11.85 -9.17
N ALA A 58 -0.16 -10.65 -9.71
CA ALA A 58 1.15 -10.17 -10.10
C ALA A 58 1.56 -9.02 -9.17
N VAL A 59 2.80 -9.05 -8.68
CA VAL A 59 3.40 -7.94 -7.90
C VAL A 59 4.44 -7.30 -8.80
N ASN A 60 4.15 -6.10 -9.30
CA ASN A 60 4.93 -5.42 -10.32
C ASN A 60 5.41 -4.06 -9.81
N ARG A 61 6.68 -3.72 -10.03
CA ARG A 61 7.15 -2.32 -9.95
C ARG A 61 6.61 -1.60 -11.18
N GLN A 62 5.93 -0.46 -11.01
CA GLN A 62 5.46 0.34 -12.15
C GLN A 62 6.07 1.75 -12.11
N ALA A 63 7.40 1.80 -12.23
CA ALA A 63 8.11 3.07 -12.32
C ALA A 63 7.48 3.95 -13.42
N HIS A 64 7.15 5.19 -13.06
CA HIS A 64 6.57 6.21 -13.94
C HIS A 64 5.13 5.97 -14.46
N TRP A 65 4.43 4.97 -13.94
CA TRP A 65 3.05 4.70 -14.37
C TRP A 65 2.08 5.78 -13.88
N GLY A 66 1.33 6.40 -14.81
CA GLY A 66 0.40 7.48 -14.48
C GLY A 66 1.00 8.90 -14.43
N LEU A 67 2.31 9.05 -14.67
CA LEU A 67 2.94 10.37 -14.78
C LEU A 67 2.68 11.03 -16.13
N LEU A 68 2.28 12.31 -16.12
CA LEU A 68 2.31 13.14 -17.31
C LEU A 68 3.78 13.46 -17.64
N SER A 69 4.16 13.32 -18.92
CA SER A 69 5.55 13.34 -19.45
C SER A 69 6.41 14.56 -19.06
N GLU A 70 5.80 15.64 -18.56
CA GLU A 70 6.48 16.87 -18.14
C GLU A 70 7.00 16.82 -16.69
N SER A 71 6.57 15.85 -15.87
CA SER A 71 6.96 15.70 -14.46
C SER A 71 8.25 14.90 -14.22
N LEU A 72 8.87 14.37 -15.28
CA LEU A 72 9.98 13.40 -15.21
C LEU A 72 11.37 13.99 -14.86
N SER A 73 11.45 15.24 -14.40
CA SER A 73 12.74 15.84 -14.07
C SER A 73 13.21 15.44 -12.66
N GLY A 74 14.02 14.37 -12.61
CA GLY A 74 14.87 14.04 -11.47
C GLY A 74 14.24 13.21 -10.35
N ARG A 75 13.05 12.64 -10.54
CA ARG A 75 12.39 11.74 -9.58
C ARG A 75 12.04 10.42 -10.27
N GLU A 76 12.33 9.29 -9.62
CA GLU A 76 11.87 7.97 -10.03
C GLU A 76 10.76 7.53 -9.06
N PRO A 77 9.47 7.80 -9.33
CA PRO A 77 8.41 7.30 -8.47
C PRO A 77 8.41 5.78 -8.48
N ASP A 78 8.74 5.21 -7.33
CA ASP A 78 8.78 3.79 -7.11
C ASP A 78 7.47 3.32 -6.48
N ASN A 79 6.53 3.00 -7.35
CA ASN A 79 5.32 2.32 -6.92
C ASN A 79 5.41 0.81 -7.17
N ILE A 80 4.69 0.06 -6.34
CA ILE A 80 4.44 -1.36 -6.51
C ILE A 80 2.94 -1.57 -6.59
N ALA A 81 2.48 -2.19 -7.67
CA ALA A 81 1.10 -2.59 -7.84
C ALA A 81 0.96 -4.10 -7.62
N VAL A 82 -0.02 -4.49 -6.81
CA VAL A 82 -0.52 -5.85 -6.76
C VAL A 82 -1.75 -5.93 -7.66
N ARG A 83 -1.64 -6.75 -8.69
CA ARG A 83 -2.65 -6.95 -9.72
C ARG A 83 -3.31 -8.29 -9.56
N LEU A 84 -4.63 -8.31 -9.42
CA LEU A 84 -5.44 -9.50 -9.56
C LEU A 84 -5.54 -9.89 -11.04
N CYS A 85 -5.23 -11.14 -11.36
CA CYS A 85 -5.38 -11.75 -12.68
C CYS A 85 -6.44 -12.86 -12.58
N HIS A 86 -7.59 -12.64 -13.22
CA HIS A 86 -8.61 -13.67 -13.39
C HIS A 86 -8.55 -14.21 -14.83
N ILE A 87 -8.49 -15.53 -14.97
CA ILE A 87 -8.58 -16.19 -16.28
C ILE A 87 -9.88 -16.97 -16.26
N GLU A 88 -10.83 -16.56 -17.10
CA GLU A 88 -12.06 -17.31 -17.28
C GLU A 88 -11.76 -18.56 -18.12
N GLN A 89 -12.32 -19.70 -17.71
CA GLN A 89 -12.17 -20.91 -18.50
C GLN A 89 -12.87 -20.73 -19.85
N PRO A 90 -12.26 -21.18 -20.96
CA PRO A 90 -12.88 -21.06 -22.27
C PRO A 90 -14.20 -21.82 -22.27
N GLN A 91 -15.30 -21.11 -22.55
CA GLN A 91 -16.57 -21.74 -22.90
C GLN A 91 -16.43 -22.40 -24.27
N GLN A 92 -17.17 -23.49 -24.53
CA GLN A 92 -17.04 -24.25 -25.78
C GLN A 92 -17.18 -23.33 -27.01
N GLY A 93 -16.12 -23.23 -27.81
CA GLY A 93 -16.07 -22.40 -29.02
C GLY A 93 -15.63 -20.94 -28.81
N MET A 94 -15.33 -20.51 -27.58
CA MET A 94 -14.80 -19.17 -27.28
C MET A 94 -13.34 -19.23 -26.78
N PRO A 95 -12.51 -18.25 -27.15
CA PRO A 95 -11.18 -18.11 -26.57
C PRO A 95 -11.29 -17.77 -25.07
N PRO A 96 -10.27 -18.12 -24.26
CA PRO A 96 -10.23 -17.70 -22.86
C PRO A 96 -10.17 -16.17 -22.76
N SER A 97 -11.04 -15.59 -21.94
CA SER A 97 -10.97 -14.20 -21.51
C SER A 97 -10.11 -14.09 -20.25
N SER A 98 -9.36 -12.99 -20.14
CA SER A 98 -8.66 -12.65 -18.90
C SER A 98 -8.99 -11.23 -18.48
N TYR A 99 -9.26 -11.05 -17.19
CA TYR A 99 -9.44 -9.74 -16.58
C TYR A 99 -8.30 -9.46 -15.62
N GLN A 100 -7.81 -8.22 -15.64
CA GLN A 100 -6.76 -7.75 -14.75
C GLN A 100 -7.18 -6.48 -14.03
N ARG A 101 -6.89 -6.40 -12.73
CA ARG A 101 -7.21 -5.24 -11.90
C ARG A 101 -6.16 -5.04 -10.82
N ASP A 102 -5.64 -3.83 -10.71
CA ASP A 102 -4.82 -3.46 -9.56
C ASP A 102 -5.70 -3.34 -8.31
N VAL A 103 -5.29 -4.02 -7.25
CA VAL A 103 -6.04 -4.14 -5.98
C VAL A 103 -5.30 -3.47 -4.82
N LEU A 104 -3.99 -3.33 -4.92
CA LEU A 104 -3.14 -2.62 -3.96
C LEU A 104 -2.09 -1.82 -4.72
N TRP A 105 -1.90 -0.57 -4.30
CA TRP A 105 -0.86 0.35 -4.70
C TRP A 105 0.03 0.65 -3.51
N ILE A 106 1.34 0.57 -3.68
CA ILE A 106 2.32 0.90 -2.63
C ILE A 106 3.23 1.98 -3.18
N GLU A 107 3.12 3.20 -2.66
CA GLU A 107 4.00 4.32 -3.01
C GLU A 107 5.22 4.31 -2.08
N CYS A 108 6.42 4.12 -2.63
CA CYS A 108 7.66 4.04 -1.85
C CYS A 108 8.50 5.31 -1.96
N ARG A 109 9.07 5.77 -0.85
CA ARG A 109 10.12 6.81 -0.82
C ARG A 109 11.22 6.48 0.19
N ALA A 110 12.38 7.12 0.02
CA ALA A 110 13.49 7.05 0.95
C ALA A 110 13.14 7.57 2.35
N SER A 111 13.83 7.07 3.37
CA SER A 111 13.66 7.48 4.78
C SER A 111 13.92 8.96 5.04
N SER A 112 14.66 9.64 4.15
CA SER A 112 14.85 11.09 4.19
C SER A 112 13.55 11.89 4.05
N ASN A 113 12.50 11.27 3.49
CA ASN A 113 11.17 11.86 3.39
C ASN A 113 10.31 11.63 4.63
N ASP A 114 10.83 11.03 5.72
CA ASP A 114 10.09 10.79 6.96
C ASP A 114 9.91 12.08 7.77
N THR A 115 9.16 13.00 7.17
CA THR A 115 8.75 14.29 7.72
C THR A 115 7.29 14.50 7.33
N PRO A 116 6.50 15.22 8.13
CA PRO A 116 5.10 15.47 7.78
C PRO A 116 4.90 16.01 6.35
N ALA A 117 5.78 16.91 5.89
CA ALA A 117 5.72 17.46 4.54
C ALA A 117 6.07 16.41 3.46
N GLY A 118 7.02 15.52 3.74
CA GLY A 118 7.34 14.39 2.85
C GLY A 118 6.16 13.43 2.71
N TRP A 119 5.54 13.03 3.82
CA TRP A 119 4.33 12.20 3.79
C TRP A 119 3.17 12.84 3.00
N HIS A 120 2.98 14.16 3.15
CA HIS A 120 1.97 14.91 2.38
C HIS A 120 2.28 14.90 0.89
N ALA A 121 3.51 15.24 0.50
CA ALA A 121 3.95 15.23 -0.89
C ALA A 121 3.76 13.87 -1.55
N ILE A 122 4.06 12.78 -0.85
CA ILE A 122 3.90 11.42 -1.37
C ILE A 122 2.43 11.08 -1.59
N LEU A 123 1.55 11.45 -0.66
CA LEU A 123 0.12 11.25 -0.84
C LEU A 123 -0.43 12.04 -2.02
N THR A 124 0.00 13.31 -2.19
CA THR A 124 -0.36 14.12 -3.35
C THR A 124 0.10 13.45 -4.66
N GLU A 125 1.35 13.01 -4.74
CA GLU A 125 1.90 12.33 -5.92
C GLU A 125 1.21 10.98 -6.20
N ALA A 126 0.87 10.22 -5.16
CA ALA A 126 0.11 8.97 -5.30
C ALA A 126 -1.29 9.23 -5.86
N VAL A 127 -1.98 10.26 -5.36
CA VAL A 127 -3.31 10.66 -5.83
C VAL A 127 -3.28 11.06 -7.31
N GLU A 128 -2.30 11.86 -7.72
CA GLU A 128 -2.15 12.26 -9.13
C GLU A 128 -2.01 11.05 -10.05
N GLN A 129 -1.18 10.07 -9.67
CA GLN A 129 -1.01 8.83 -10.43
C GLN A 129 -2.29 7.98 -10.42
N LEU A 130 -2.90 7.79 -9.24
CA LEU A 130 -4.12 7.00 -9.07
C LEU A 130 -5.32 7.59 -9.82
N ASP A 131 -5.40 8.92 -9.92
CA ASP A 131 -6.44 9.59 -10.72
C ASP A 131 -6.28 9.26 -12.22
N VAL A 132 -5.04 9.27 -12.73
CA VAL A 132 -4.79 8.92 -14.13
C VAL A 132 -5.10 7.44 -14.41
N VAL A 133 -4.66 6.54 -13.53
CA VAL A 133 -4.61 5.10 -13.84
C VAL A 133 -5.80 4.32 -13.29
N HIS A 134 -6.48 4.88 -12.30
CA HIS A 134 -7.57 4.26 -11.55
C HIS A 134 -8.72 5.25 -11.26
N SER A 135 -8.99 6.21 -12.15
CA SER A 135 -10.09 7.20 -12.02
C SER A 135 -11.48 6.65 -11.70
N PRO A 136 -11.89 5.41 -12.06
CA PRO A 136 -13.21 4.91 -11.71
C PRO A 136 -13.17 3.80 -10.65
N ARG A 137 -12.00 3.50 -10.06
CA ARG A 137 -11.78 2.25 -9.33
C ARG A 137 -11.21 2.46 -7.96
N LYS A 138 -11.78 1.73 -7.00
CA LYS A 138 -11.21 1.59 -5.67
C LYS A 138 -9.94 0.75 -5.70
N VAL A 139 -8.90 1.24 -5.02
CA VAL A 139 -7.61 0.57 -4.87
C VAL A 139 -7.11 0.80 -3.44
N TYR A 140 -6.64 -0.24 -2.78
CA TYR A 140 -5.99 -0.09 -1.48
C TYR A 140 -4.64 0.60 -1.65
N LEU A 141 -4.27 1.48 -0.74
CA LEU A 141 -3.05 2.28 -0.83
C LEU A 141 -2.18 2.04 0.40
N ILE A 142 -0.88 1.82 0.20
CA ILE A 142 0.15 1.96 1.23
C ILE A 142 1.05 3.12 0.82
N VAL A 143 1.27 4.04 1.74
CA VAL A 143 2.34 5.02 1.63
C VAL A 143 3.49 4.52 2.50
N ALA A 144 4.64 4.28 1.88
CA ALA A 144 5.81 3.69 2.52
C ALA A 144 7.01 4.64 2.46
N VAL A 145 7.57 4.96 3.62
CA VAL A 145 8.73 5.84 3.76
C VAL A 145 9.82 5.08 4.51
N GLY A 146 10.83 4.61 3.78
CA GLY A 146 11.79 3.65 4.30
C GLY A 146 11.09 2.38 4.81
N LEU A 147 11.24 2.10 6.10
CA LEU A 147 10.62 0.95 6.77
C LEU A 147 9.32 1.31 7.53
N LYS A 148 8.85 2.55 7.38
CA LYS A 148 7.57 2.99 7.94
C LYS A 148 6.47 2.98 6.89
N TRP A 149 5.22 2.81 7.34
CA TRP A 149 4.08 2.77 6.43
C TRP A 149 2.77 3.24 7.04
N LEU A 150 1.86 3.68 6.16
CA LEU A 150 0.49 4.09 6.46
C LEU A 150 -0.48 3.49 5.43
N PRO A 151 -1.57 2.82 5.85
CA PRO A 151 -2.58 2.28 4.94
C PRO A 151 -3.74 3.26 4.71
N PHE A 152 -4.22 3.32 3.48
CA PHE A 152 -5.37 4.10 3.06
C PHE A 152 -6.20 3.33 2.03
N LEU A 153 -7.33 3.91 1.64
CA LEU A 153 -8.16 3.48 0.53
C LEU A 153 -8.30 4.65 -0.46
N TRP A 154 -7.91 4.43 -1.71
CA TRP A 154 -8.29 5.29 -2.82
C TRP A 154 -9.68 4.89 -3.31
N ASP A 155 -10.63 5.84 -3.30
CA ASP A 155 -12.00 5.64 -3.76
C ASP A 155 -12.51 6.88 -4.50
N PRO A 156 -12.30 6.95 -5.83
CA PRO A 156 -12.67 8.13 -6.61
C PRO A 156 -14.18 8.24 -6.87
N VAL A 157 -14.95 7.22 -6.49
CA VAL A 157 -16.40 7.13 -6.71
C VAL A 157 -17.20 7.18 -5.40
N ALA A 158 -16.55 7.08 -4.24
CA ALA A 158 -17.19 7.40 -2.98
C ALA A 158 -17.72 8.83 -3.06
N SER A 159 -18.96 9.01 -2.61
CA SER A 159 -19.52 10.34 -2.53
C SER A 159 -18.66 11.16 -1.57
N ILE A 160 -18.18 12.33 -2.01
CA ILE A 160 -17.40 13.32 -1.21
C ILE A 160 -18.27 13.92 -0.07
N LEU A 161 -19.36 13.25 0.29
CA LEU A 161 -20.30 13.63 1.33
C LEU A 161 -19.81 13.27 2.74
N ASP A 162 -18.62 12.67 2.89
CA ASP A 162 -18.01 12.50 4.21
C ASP A 162 -17.55 13.89 4.72
N PRO A 163 -18.16 14.44 5.78
CA PRO A 163 -17.96 15.84 6.16
C PRO A 163 -16.61 16.11 6.83
N SER A 164 -15.86 15.06 7.18
CA SER A 164 -14.59 15.18 7.90
C SER A 164 -13.42 14.98 6.93
N PRO A 165 -12.78 16.07 6.47
CA PRO A 165 -11.63 15.95 5.59
C PRO A 165 -10.49 15.23 6.31
N LEU A 166 -9.71 14.46 5.56
CA LEU A 166 -8.47 13.89 6.03
C LEU A 166 -7.37 14.95 5.90
N VAL A 167 -6.63 15.19 6.99
CA VAL A 167 -5.53 16.16 7.04
C VAL A 167 -4.28 15.51 7.60
N ILE A 168 -3.09 15.90 7.15
CA ILE A 168 -1.83 15.54 7.79
C ILE A 168 -1.46 16.60 8.81
N LEU A 169 -1.07 16.15 10.01
CA LEU A 169 -0.55 17.02 11.06
C LEU A 169 0.87 17.46 10.73
N GLY A 170 1.09 18.77 10.61
CA GLY A 170 2.39 19.37 10.40
C GLY A 170 3.32 19.24 11.62
N ALA A 171 4.60 19.54 11.41
CA ALA A 171 5.63 19.37 12.45
C ALA A 171 5.39 20.23 13.71
N SER A 172 4.69 21.36 13.57
CA SER A 172 4.31 22.26 14.66
C SER A 172 3.14 21.76 15.51
N LEU A 173 2.46 20.67 15.07
CA LEU A 173 1.19 20.16 15.62
C LEU A 173 0.03 21.18 15.59
N GLN A 174 0.23 22.32 14.93
CA GLN A 174 -0.73 23.41 14.77
C GLN A 174 -1.13 23.57 13.31
N ASP A 175 -0.20 23.31 12.39
CA ASP A 175 -0.45 23.34 10.95
C ASP A 175 -1.03 22.01 10.50
N THR A 176 -2.01 22.07 9.60
CA THR A 176 -2.58 20.89 8.94
C THR A 176 -2.51 21.07 7.43
N TRP A 177 -2.31 19.97 6.71
CA TRP A 177 -2.37 19.95 5.26
C TRP A 177 -3.46 18.99 4.79
N GLU A 178 -4.39 19.49 3.99
CA GLU A 178 -5.47 18.69 3.45
C GLU A 178 -4.95 17.60 2.50
N VAL A 179 -5.54 16.41 2.64
CA VAL A 179 -5.37 15.29 1.73
C VAL A 179 -6.56 15.28 0.76
N ASP A 180 -6.35 14.77 -0.45
CA ASP A 180 -7.42 14.64 -1.44
C ASP A 180 -8.62 13.87 -0.84
N PRO A 181 -9.87 14.36 -1.01
CA PRO A 181 -11.06 13.78 -0.39
C PRO A 181 -11.40 12.37 -0.86
N ARG A 182 -10.77 11.87 -1.93
CA ARG A 182 -10.91 10.49 -2.43
C ARG A 182 -9.98 9.51 -1.72
N VAL A 183 -9.10 10.00 -0.84
CA VAL A 183 -8.29 9.18 0.06
C VAL A 183 -9.03 9.04 1.38
N HIS A 184 -9.36 7.79 1.72
CA HIS A 184 -10.10 7.45 2.91
C HIS A 184 -9.25 6.61 3.86
N VAL A 185 -9.58 6.76 5.15
CA VAL A 185 -9.17 5.79 6.16
C VAL A 185 -9.98 4.51 5.93
N ILE A 186 -9.37 3.36 6.16
CA ILE A 186 -10.06 2.09 5.97
C ILE A 186 -11.08 1.92 7.10
N ASP A 187 -12.23 1.30 6.82
CA ASP A 187 -13.26 1.04 7.84
C ASP A 187 -12.61 0.33 9.07
N PRO A 188 -12.76 0.87 10.31
CA PRO A 188 -12.16 0.28 11.50
C PRO A 188 -12.64 -1.13 11.84
N GLY A 189 -13.84 -1.53 11.38
CA GLY A 189 -14.35 -2.88 11.46
C GLY A 189 -13.67 -3.84 10.46
N ALA A 190 -13.14 -3.32 9.35
CA ALA A 190 -12.37 -4.10 8.37
C ALA A 190 -10.86 -4.14 8.70
N LEU A 191 -10.28 -3.01 9.12
CA LEU A 191 -8.89 -2.91 9.57
C LEU A 191 -8.80 -2.20 10.94
N PRO A 192 -8.90 -2.94 12.05
CA PRO A 192 -8.83 -2.36 13.38
C PRO A 192 -7.40 -1.92 13.73
N GLY A 193 -7.27 -0.96 14.66
CA GLY A 193 -5.96 -0.54 15.18
C GLY A 193 -5.26 0.55 14.37
N GLN A 194 -6.01 1.34 13.60
CA GLN A 194 -5.49 2.44 12.79
C GLN A 194 -5.02 3.66 13.61
N ARG A 195 -3.99 3.50 14.46
CA ARG A 195 -3.49 4.51 15.42
C ARG A 195 -2.93 5.80 14.81
N HIS A 196 -2.66 5.79 13.51
CA HIS A 196 -2.12 6.95 12.80
C HIS A 196 -3.19 7.99 12.50
N VAL A 197 -4.48 7.70 12.73
CA VAL A 197 -5.59 8.63 12.51
C VAL A 197 -6.30 8.91 13.82
N GLU A 198 -6.56 10.18 14.11
CA GLU A 198 -7.35 10.64 15.24
C GLU A 198 -8.37 11.69 14.80
N ALA A 199 -9.56 11.70 15.38
CA ALA A 199 -10.54 12.74 15.11
C ALA A 199 -10.21 14.01 15.92
N GLN A 200 -9.96 15.12 15.24
CA GLN A 200 -9.63 16.40 15.86
C GLN A 200 -10.33 17.55 15.15
N ASN A 201 -11.04 18.39 15.92
CA ASN A 201 -11.67 19.62 15.41
C ASN A 201 -12.60 19.43 14.20
N GLY A 202 -13.27 18.28 14.10
CA GLY A 202 -14.19 17.97 12.99
C GLY A 202 -13.52 17.35 11.75
N SER A 203 -12.20 17.16 11.78
CA SER A 203 -11.42 16.49 10.74
C SER A 203 -10.81 15.17 11.24
N LEU A 204 -10.42 14.31 10.32
CA LEU A 204 -9.58 13.16 10.61
C LEU A 204 -8.12 13.57 10.40
N THR A 205 -7.32 13.51 11.45
CA THR A 205 -5.92 13.94 11.44
C THR A 205 -4.99 12.74 11.37
N VAL A 206 -4.16 12.69 10.34
CA VAL A 206 -3.07 11.73 10.16
C VAL A 206 -1.83 12.22 10.92
N ASN A 207 -1.48 11.48 11.98
CA ASN A 207 -0.24 11.66 12.72
C ASN A 207 0.86 10.75 12.15
N THR A 208 1.74 11.32 11.34
CA THR A 208 2.85 10.60 10.68
C THR A 208 3.90 10.09 11.67
N GLN A 209 4.00 10.66 12.88
CA GLN A 209 4.88 10.12 13.94
C GLN A 209 4.40 8.78 14.47
N SER A 210 3.10 8.48 14.30
CA SER A 210 2.49 7.21 14.70
C SER A 210 2.47 6.16 13.57
N ALA A 211 3.21 6.40 12.48
CA ALA A 211 3.36 5.45 11.39
C ALA A 211 3.86 4.09 11.88
N TYR A 212 3.41 3.04 11.20
CA TYR A 212 3.77 1.66 11.54
C TYR A 212 5.18 1.37 11.07
N SER A 213 5.90 0.51 11.80
CA SER A 213 7.28 0.15 11.50
C SER A 213 7.42 -1.32 11.12
N LEU A 214 8.27 -1.61 10.13
CA LEU A 214 8.75 -2.96 9.78
C LEU A 214 9.98 -3.39 10.61
N ASP A 215 10.36 -2.63 11.63
CA ASP A 215 11.44 -3.00 12.53
C ASP A 215 11.05 -4.21 13.39
N TYR A 216 11.53 -5.37 12.95
CA TYR A 216 11.34 -6.66 13.61
C TYR A 216 12.52 -7.07 14.51
N TRP A 217 13.62 -6.31 14.51
CA TRP A 217 14.85 -6.66 15.23
C TRP A 217 14.97 -5.95 16.58
N THR A 218 14.34 -4.79 16.75
CA THR A 218 14.24 -4.14 18.06
C THR A 218 13.34 -4.98 18.97
N LEU A 219 13.89 -5.39 20.12
CA LEU A 219 13.17 -6.22 21.09
C LEU A 219 12.63 -5.39 22.25
N ASP A 220 11.44 -5.75 22.74
CA ASP A 220 10.87 -5.23 23.98
C ASP A 220 11.53 -5.84 25.22
N GLN A 221 11.12 -5.40 26.41
CA GLN A 221 11.63 -5.92 27.68
C GLN A 221 11.38 -7.44 27.88
N GLY A 222 10.43 -8.02 27.14
CA GLY A 222 10.10 -9.44 27.15
C GLY A 222 10.84 -10.25 26.09
N GLY A 223 11.71 -9.63 25.28
CA GLY A 223 12.44 -10.30 24.21
C GLY A 223 11.62 -10.54 22.93
N ASN A 224 10.44 -9.92 22.79
CA ASN A 224 9.62 -10.00 21.58
C ASN A 224 9.91 -8.82 20.66
N PRO A 225 9.68 -8.91 19.33
CA PRO A 225 9.77 -7.76 18.44
C PRO A 225 8.87 -6.62 18.92
N ALA A 226 9.45 -5.45 19.18
CA ALA A 226 8.75 -4.29 19.73
C ALA A 226 7.59 -3.82 18.83
N ASN A 227 7.74 -3.98 17.51
CA ASN A 227 6.73 -3.61 16.52
C ASN A 227 5.93 -4.81 15.98
N LEU A 228 5.83 -5.91 16.75
CA LEU A 228 5.08 -7.10 16.31
C LEU A 228 3.65 -6.79 15.89
N ARG A 229 2.98 -5.86 16.59
CA ARG A 229 1.62 -5.43 16.27
C ARG A 229 1.51 -4.75 14.90
N ASP A 230 2.55 -4.03 14.50
CA ASP A 230 2.59 -3.33 13.21
C ASP A 230 2.70 -4.34 12.08
N MET A 231 3.57 -5.33 12.24
CA MET A 231 3.74 -6.41 11.28
C MET A 231 2.44 -7.22 11.12
N LEU A 232 1.79 -7.60 12.23
CA LEU A 232 0.50 -8.30 12.21
C LEU A 232 -0.62 -7.45 11.59
N LEU A 233 -0.61 -6.12 11.78
CA LEU A 233 -1.57 -5.23 11.14
C LEU A 233 -1.40 -5.24 9.61
N LEU A 234 -0.15 -5.25 9.13
CA LEU A 234 0.13 -5.35 7.69
C LEU A 234 -0.39 -6.68 7.10
N GLU A 235 -0.22 -7.80 7.80
CA GLU A 235 -0.79 -9.08 7.36
C GLU A 235 -2.32 -9.06 7.34
N THR A 236 -2.92 -8.47 8.38
CA THR A 236 -4.37 -8.29 8.47
C THR A 236 -4.88 -7.46 7.28
N PHE A 237 -4.12 -6.43 6.90
CA PHE A 237 -4.42 -5.61 5.73
C PHE A 237 -4.33 -6.41 4.42
N PHE A 238 -3.30 -7.23 4.23
CA PHE A 238 -3.22 -8.11 3.05
C PHE A 238 -4.32 -9.18 3.04
N ALA A 239 -4.68 -9.73 4.20
CA ALA A 239 -5.79 -10.66 4.33
C ALA A 239 -7.12 -9.99 3.93
N LEU A 240 -7.37 -8.77 4.40
CA LEU A 240 -8.51 -7.95 4.00
C LEU A 240 -8.58 -7.84 2.47
N ILE A 241 -7.51 -7.36 1.84
CA ILE A 241 -7.44 -7.17 0.37
C ILE A 241 -7.77 -8.47 -0.38
N ARG A 242 -7.25 -9.62 0.08
CA ARG A 242 -7.50 -10.92 -0.55
C ARG A 242 -8.95 -11.38 -0.43
N THR A 243 -9.63 -11.00 0.65
CA THR A 243 -11.02 -11.38 0.91
C THR A 243 -12.03 -10.38 0.34
N THR A 244 -11.59 -9.17 -0.02
CA THR A 244 -12.43 -8.16 -0.68
C THR A 244 -12.89 -8.66 -2.04
N GLN A 245 -14.20 -8.60 -2.27
CA GLN A 245 -14.78 -8.91 -3.57
C GLN A 245 -14.66 -7.70 -4.50
N PHE A 246 -13.85 -7.84 -5.55
CA PHE A 246 -13.73 -6.84 -6.60
C PHE A 246 -14.78 -7.13 -7.68
N GLN A 247 -15.93 -6.44 -7.63
CA GLN A 247 -16.95 -6.57 -8.67
C GLN A 247 -16.43 -6.02 -10.01
N SER A 248 -16.64 -6.77 -11.10
CA SER A 248 -16.41 -6.35 -12.48
C SER A 248 -17.70 -5.76 -13.05
N THR A 249 -17.97 -4.48 -12.81
CA THR A 249 -19.23 -3.87 -13.26
C THR A 249 -19.16 -3.20 -14.63
N ASN A 250 -18.00 -3.17 -15.33
CA ASN A 250 -17.92 -2.56 -16.66
C ASN A 250 -17.50 -3.54 -17.78
N PRO A 251 -18.36 -3.80 -18.78
CA PRO A 251 -17.99 -4.56 -19.98
C PRO A 251 -17.00 -3.82 -20.90
N ASP A 252 -16.82 -2.50 -20.75
CA ASP A 252 -15.78 -1.74 -21.45
C ASP A 252 -14.36 -2.07 -20.95
N GLU A 253 -14.22 -2.81 -19.85
CA GLU A 253 -12.95 -3.29 -19.32
C GLU A 253 -12.31 -4.42 -20.15
N LEU A 254 -12.98 -4.88 -21.21
CA LEU A 254 -12.57 -6.02 -22.04
C LEU A 254 -11.78 -5.64 -23.32
N GLN A 255 -11.61 -4.34 -23.62
CA GLN A 255 -11.10 -3.91 -24.94
C GLN A 255 -9.63 -3.45 -24.98
N HIS A 256 -8.97 -3.31 -23.83
CA HIS A 256 -7.56 -2.90 -23.78
C HIS A 256 -6.71 -3.85 -22.93
N CYS A 257 -6.61 -5.10 -23.39
CA CYS A 257 -5.56 -6.05 -23.02
C CYS A 257 -5.05 -6.74 -24.28
#